data_AF-A0A969XAX7-F1
#
_entry.id   AF-A0A969XAX7-F1
#
_cell.length_a   1.000
_cell.length_b   1.000
_cell.length_c   1.000
_cell.angle_alpha   90.00
_cell.angle_beta   90.00
_cell.angle_gamma   90.00
#
_symmetry.space_group_name_H-M   'P 1'
#
loop_
_entity.id
_entity.type
_entity.pdbx_description
1 polymer ?
#
loop_
_entity_poly.entity_id
_entity_poly.type
_entity_poly.pdbx_seq_one_letter_code
_entity_poly.pdbx_strand_id
1 'polypeptide(L)'
;MLNIALDVLFIVFIFWFALIGLRQGFIGMLGRLLATFAALILTFIFNGPLLDLLYSLPWFNSFAGELAGRIMPALVFFLLFMILLFLIRLILQLISNVLNQLPVIGAFNRFAGFFAGIAYGMLIIAVALLVVTLAVPWLPEAAQAVSETALLSCFYNNNPLLLVF
;
A
#
# COMPACT_ATOMS: atom_id res chain seq x y z
N MET A 1 14.19 19.11 11.36
CA MET A 1 14.42 17.86 12.11
C MET A 1 13.39 16.80 11.75
N LEU A 2 12.09 17.14 11.78
CA LEU A 2 11.01 16.23 11.38
C LEU A 2 11.13 15.73 9.93
N ASN A 3 11.45 16.63 9.00
CA ASN A 3 11.66 16.29 7.58
C ASN A 3 12.77 15.25 7.34
N ILE A 4 13.94 15.43 7.98
CA ILE A 4 15.05 14.46 7.91
C ILE A 4 14.63 13.13 8.53
N ALA A 5 13.87 13.14 9.63
CA ALA A 5 13.38 11.92 10.26
C ALA A 5 12.43 11.13 9.34
N LEU A 6 11.55 11.82 8.58
CA LEU A 6 10.67 11.18 7.61
C LEU A 6 11.43 10.55 6.44
N ASP A 7 12.45 11.23 5.90
CA ASP A 7 13.31 10.66 4.85
C ASP A 7 14.10 9.45 5.34
N VAL A 8 14.65 9.52 6.56
CA VAL A 8 15.33 8.38 7.19
C VAL A 8 14.36 7.21 7.38
N LEU A 9 13.14 7.47 7.86
CA LEU A 9 12.11 6.44 8.03
C LEU A 9 11.76 5.80 6.69
N PHE A 10 11.61 6.59 5.63
CA PHE A 10 11.38 6.09 4.28
C PHE A 10 12.52 5.21 3.77
N ILE A 11 13.78 5.64 3.92
CA ILE A 11 14.94 4.83 3.52
C ILE A 11 14.97 3.53 4.32
N VAL A 12 14.78 3.58 5.64
CA VAL A 12 14.75 2.40 6.51
C VAL A 12 13.61 1.47 6.11
N PHE A 13 12.44 2.00 5.78
CA PHE A 13 11.29 1.22 5.32
C PHE A 13 11.57 0.54 3.97
N ILE A 14 12.09 1.26 2.98
CA ILE A 14 12.49 0.69 1.69
C ILE A 14 13.56 -0.38 1.89
N PHE A 15 14.57 -0.10 2.71
CA PHE A 15 15.64 -1.05 3.02
C PHE A 15 15.11 -2.31 3.71
N TRP A 16 14.17 -2.16 4.65
CA TRP A 16 13.48 -3.27 5.29
C TRP A 16 12.77 -4.17 4.28
N PHE A 17 12.04 -3.58 3.32
CA PHE A 17 11.39 -4.35 2.25
C PHE A 17 12.40 -4.98 1.28
N ALA A 18 13.52 -4.31 1.01
CA ALA A 18 14.61 -4.87 0.22
C ALA A 18 15.23 -6.11 0.90
N LEU A 19 15.42 -6.08 2.22
CA LEU A 19 15.89 -7.22 3.02
C LEU A 19 14.88 -8.37 3.07
N ILE A 20 13.58 -8.06 3.17
CA ILE A 20 12.50 -9.05 3.05
C ILE A 20 12.58 -9.73 1.67
N GLY A 21 12.77 -8.94 0.61
CA GLY A 21 12.93 -9.44 -0.75
C GLY A 21 14.15 -10.35 -0.93
N LEU A 22 15.28 -9.99 -0.32
CA LEU A 22 16.47 -10.85 -0.26
C LEU A 22 16.20 -12.22 0.38
N ARG A 23 15.39 -12.26 1.45
CA ARG A 23 15.08 -13.50 2.17
C ARG A 23 14.07 -14.37 1.44
N GLN A 24 13.12 -13.77 0.75
CA GLN A 24 12.05 -14.48 0.04
C GLN A 24 12.40 -14.88 -1.38
N GLY A 25 13.38 -14.19 -1.96
CA GLY A 25 13.70 -14.32 -3.37
C GLY A 25 12.66 -13.69 -4.29
N PHE A 26 13.00 -13.62 -5.57
CA PHE A 26 12.22 -12.98 -6.61
C PHE A 26 10.84 -13.61 -6.77
N ILE A 27 10.74 -14.94 -6.76
CA ILE A 27 9.47 -15.64 -6.92
C ILE A 27 8.49 -15.31 -5.78
N GLY A 28 8.99 -15.28 -4.54
CA GLY A 28 8.17 -14.88 -3.39
C GLY A 28 7.70 -13.42 -3.49
N MET A 29 8.58 -12.53 -3.94
CA MET A 29 8.25 -11.12 -4.16
C MET A 29 7.27 -10.91 -5.32
N LEU A 30 7.39 -11.65 -6.42
CA LEU A 30 6.42 -11.64 -7.51
C LEU A 30 5.03 -12.06 -7.02
N GLY A 31 4.95 -13.13 -6.22
CA GLY A 31 3.69 -13.53 -5.60
C GLY A 31 3.06 -12.42 -4.76
N ARG A 32 3.86 -11.66 -4.01
CA ARG A 32 3.39 -10.51 -3.22
C ARG A 32 2.95 -9.31 -4.07
N LEU A 33 3.69 -9.01 -5.14
CA LEU A 33 3.33 -7.97 -6.09
C LEU A 33 1.99 -8.31 -6.75
N LEU A 34 1.86 -9.52 -7.29
CA LEU A 34 0.63 -10.02 -7.91
C LEU A 34 -0.54 -10.00 -6.92
N ALA A 35 -0.33 -10.43 -5.67
CA ALA A 35 -1.35 -10.35 -4.63
C ALA A 35 -1.82 -8.92 -4.36
N THR A 36 -0.91 -7.95 -4.43
CA THR A 36 -1.21 -6.55 -4.15
C THR A 36 -1.96 -5.91 -5.31
N PHE A 37 -1.56 -6.20 -6.55
CA PHE A 37 -2.33 -5.79 -7.73
C PHE A 37 -3.72 -6.42 -7.73
N ALA A 38 -3.84 -7.72 -7.44
CA ALA A 38 -5.11 -8.40 -7.31
C ALA A 38 -5.99 -7.77 -6.22
N ALA A 39 -5.43 -7.50 -5.04
CA ALA A 39 -6.13 -6.82 -3.95
C ALA A 39 -6.62 -5.44 -4.39
N LEU A 40 -5.76 -4.64 -5.04
CA LEU A 40 -6.09 -3.28 -5.46
C LEU A 40 -7.20 -3.26 -6.53
N ILE A 41 -7.12 -4.16 -7.52
CA ILE A 41 -8.16 -4.33 -8.54
C ILE A 41 -9.47 -4.76 -7.89
N LEU A 42 -9.45 -5.72 -6.98
CA LEU A 42 -10.64 -6.16 -6.25
C LEU A 42 -11.20 -5.02 -5.40
N THR A 43 -10.37 -4.28 -4.65
CA THR A 43 -10.84 -3.10 -3.91
C THR A 43 -11.54 -2.12 -4.85
N PHE A 44 -10.94 -1.81 -6.00
CA PHE A 44 -11.54 -0.89 -6.96
C PHE A 44 -12.92 -1.37 -7.46
N ILE A 45 -13.06 -2.67 -7.76
CA ILE A 45 -14.31 -3.28 -8.19
C ILE A 45 -15.37 -3.26 -7.07
N PHE A 46 -14.97 -3.62 -5.84
CA PHE A 46 -15.90 -3.80 -4.72
C PHE A 46 -16.20 -2.50 -3.96
N ASN A 47 -15.36 -1.47 -4.07
CA ASN A 47 -15.50 -0.23 -3.30
C ASN A 47 -16.81 0.51 -3.59
N GLY A 48 -17.22 0.61 -4.86
CA GLY A 48 -18.48 1.25 -5.24
C GLY A 48 -19.69 0.57 -4.60
N PRO A 49 -19.95 -0.72 -4.88
CA PRO A 49 -21.05 -1.47 -4.28
C PRO A 49 -21.02 -1.47 -2.75
N LEU A 50 -19.83 -1.54 -2.14
CA LEU A 50 -19.68 -1.51 -0.69
C LEU A 50 -20.09 -0.15 -0.11
N LEU A 51 -19.70 0.96 -0.74
CA LEU A 51 -20.09 2.29 -0.30
C LEU A 51 -21.59 2.49 -0.36
N ASP A 52 -22.24 2.08 -1.45
CA ASP A 52 -23.69 2.17 -1.59
C ASP A 52 -24.41 1.41 -0.47
N LEU A 53 -23.94 0.20 -0.13
CA LEU A 53 -24.44 -0.58 0.99
C LEU A 53 -24.21 0.16 2.31
N LEU A 54 -23.00 0.64 2.58
CA LEU A 54 -22.69 1.30 3.83
C LEU A 54 -23.49 2.60 4.02
N TYR A 55 -23.65 3.43 3.00
CA TYR A 55 -24.45 4.66 3.08
C TYR A 55 -25.96 4.40 3.24
N SER A 56 -26.45 3.23 2.83
CA SER A 56 -27.84 2.83 3.12
C SER A 56 -28.10 2.58 4.61
N LEU A 57 -27.05 2.35 5.42
CA LEU A 57 -27.18 2.12 6.85
C LEU A 57 -27.31 3.46 7.60
N PRO A 58 -28.39 3.71 8.36
CA PRO A 58 -28.64 5.02 8.99
C PRO A 58 -27.53 5.49 9.95
N TRP A 59 -26.97 4.55 10.73
CA TRP A 59 -25.88 4.84 11.68
C TRP A 59 -24.59 5.21 10.96
N PHE A 60 -24.30 4.58 9.82
CA PHE A 60 -23.10 4.84 9.04
C PHE A 60 -23.22 6.15 8.27
N ASN A 61 -24.39 6.44 7.70
CA ASN A 61 -24.63 7.71 7.02
C ASN A 61 -24.50 8.91 7.98
N SER A 62 -25.03 8.77 9.20
CA SER A 62 -24.89 9.79 10.25
C SER A 62 -23.41 9.99 10.63
N PHE A 63 -22.69 8.88 10.89
CA PHE A 63 -21.27 8.89 11.21
C PHE A 63 -20.39 9.46 10.07
N ALA A 64 -20.69 9.12 8.82
CA ALA A 64 -19.99 9.64 7.65
C ALA A 64 -20.23 11.14 7.46
N GLY A 65 -21.41 11.64 7.84
CA GLY A 65 -21.73 13.06 7.89
C GLY A 65 -20.87 13.81 8.92
N GLU A 66 -20.66 13.22 10.10
CA GLU A 66 -19.83 13.79 11.17
C GLU A 66 -18.33 13.85 10.80
N LEU A 67 -17.82 12.85 10.06
CA LEU A 67 -16.41 12.75 9.65
C LEU A 67 -16.08 13.48 8.33
N ALA A 68 -16.90 14.45 7.93
CA ALA A 68 -16.78 15.19 6.67
C ALA A 68 -16.73 14.26 5.45
N GLY A 69 -17.91 13.78 5.02
CA GLY A 69 -18.19 12.68 4.08
C GLY A 69 -17.36 12.51 2.79
N ARG A 70 -16.44 13.41 2.45
CA ARG A 70 -15.40 13.18 1.43
C ARG A 70 -14.24 12.28 1.92
N ILE A 71 -13.97 12.14 3.23
CA ILE A 71 -12.95 11.20 3.74
C ILE A 71 -13.45 9.76 3.70
N MET A 72 -14.77 9.58 3.91
CA MET A 72 -15.34 8.26 4.12
C MET A 72 -15.09 7.29 2.96
N PRO A 73 -15.25 7.68 1.68
CA PRO A 73 -14.91 6.83 0.55
C PRO A 73 -13.45 6.38 0.53
N ALA A 74 -12.52 7.30 0.85
CA ALA A 74 -11.10 7.00 0.88
C ALA A 74 -10.73 6.05 2.03
N LEU A 75 -11.34 6.24 3.21
CA LEU A 75 -11.17 5.35 4.36
C LEU A 75 -11.73 3.95 4.07
N VAL A 76 -12.94 3.87 3.50
CA VAL A 76 -13.55 2.57 3.14
C VAL A 76 -12.68 1.86 2.10
N PHE A 77 -12.19 2.57 1.07
CA PHE A 77 -11.27 2.00 0.09
C PHE A 77 -10.01 1.46 0.75
N PHE A 78 -9.38 2.26 1.63
CA PHE A 78 -8.16 1.86 2.33
C PHE A 78 -8.37 0.64 3.24
N LEU A 79 -9.44 0.64 4.04
CA LEU A 79 -9.79 -0.48 4.92
C LEU A 79 -10.10 -1.74 4.10
N LEU A 80 -10.88 -1.60 3.03
CA LEU A 80 -11.21 -2.71 2.13
C LEU A 80 -9.94 -3.27 1.47
N PHE A 81 -9.04 -2.41 1.01
CA PHE A 81 -7.74 -2.82 0.47
C PHE A 81 -6.90 -3.57 1.49
N MET A 82 -6.80 -3.07 2.73
CA MET A 82 -6.07 -3.77 3.79
C MET A 82 -6.65 -5.15 4.08
N ILE A 83 -7.98 -5.25 4.16
CA ILE A 83 -8.68 -6.52 4.42
C ILE A 83 -8.46 -7.49 3.26
N LEU A 84 -8.68 -7.08 2.01
CA LEU A 84 -8.50 -7.94 0.84
C LEU A 84 -7.04 -8.38 0.67
N LEU A 85 -6.09 -7.46 0.89
CA LEU A 85 -4.67 -7.79 0.87
C LEU A 85 -4.31 -8.81 1.95
N PHE A 86 -4.86 -8.67 3.16
CA PHE A 86 -4.65 -9.63 4.24
C PHE A 86 -5.22 -11.00 3.90
N LEU A 87 -6.45 -11.07 3.36
CA LEU A 87 -7.10 -12.32 2.96
C LEU A 87 -6.35 -13.03 1.84
N ILE A 88 -5.95 -12.32 0.78
CA ILE A 88 -5.20 -12.90 -0.33
C ILE A 88 -3.85 -13.42 0.16
N ARG A 89 -3.17 -12.68 1.04
CA ARG A 89 -1.91 -13.13 1.64
C ARG A 89 -2.09 -14.37 2.51
N LEU A 90 -3.18 -14.46 3.28
CA LEU A 90 -3.50 -15.64 4.09
C LEU A 90 -3.66 -16.87 3.19
N ILE A 91 -4.42 -16.74 2.10
CA ILE A 91 -4.62 -17.80 1.11
C ILE A 91 -3.29 -18.22 0.47
N LEU A 92 -2.49 -17.25 0.02
CA LEU A 92 -1.18 -17.54 -0.58
C LEU A 92 -0.22 -18.21 0.40
N GLN A 93 -0.25 -17.81 1.68
CA GLN A 93 0.58 -18.44 2.70
C GLN A 93 0.19 -19.90 2.92
N LEU A 94 -1.11 -20.21 2.94
CA LEU A 94 -1.62 -21.58 3.04
C LEU A 94 -1.20 -22.44 1.84
N ILE A 95 -1.20 -21.89 0.63
CA ILE A 95 -0.79 -22.58 -0.61
C ILE A 95 0.75 -22.71 -0.70
N SER A 96 1.49 -21.70 -0.25
CA SER A 96 2.96 -21.68 -0.33
C SER A 96 3.63 -22.77 0.48
N ASN A 97 2.95 -23.30 1.52
CA ASN A 97 3.42 -24.47 2.26
C ASN A 97 3.58 -25.73 1.37
N VAL A 98 2.98 -25.77 0.18
CA VAL A 98 3.02 -26.89 -0.76
C VAL A 98 4.06 -26.71 -1.88
N LEU A 99 4.47 -25.48 -2.21
CA LEU A 99 5.25 -25.17 -3.43
C LEU A 99 6.78 -25.08 -3.24
N ASN A 100 7.31 -25.35 -2.05
CA ASN A 100 8.70 -25.06 -1.64
C ASN A 100 9.82 -25.99 -2.21
N GLN A 101 9.76 -26.42 -3.47
CA GLN A 101 10.73 -27.41 -4.01
C GLN A 101 11.48 -27.03 -5.29
N LEU A 102 11.67 -25.76 -5.64
CA LEU A 102 12.46 -25.41 -6.83
C LEU A 102 13.81 -24.73 -6.49
N PRO A 103 14.93 -25.49 -6.51
CA PRO A 103 16.27 -24.99 -6.23
C PRO A 103 16.88 -24.39 -7.50
N VAL A 104 16.38 -23.24 -7.96
CA VAL A 104 16.90 -22.62 -9.18
C VAL A 104 17.72 -21.38 -8.82
N ILE A 105 18.96 -21.65 -8.41
CA ILE A 105 20.12 -20.74 -8.25
C ILE A 105 19.90 -19.62 -7.21
N GLY A 106 20.13 -19.99 -5.94
CA GLY A 106 19.76 -19.18 -4.76
C GLY A 106 20.31 -17.74 -4.72
N ALA A 107 21.47 -17.45 -5.30
CA ALA A 107 22.02 -16.09 -5.28
C ALA A 107 21.27 -15.13 -6.22
N PHE A 108 20.99 -15.54 -7.46
CA PHE A 108 20.27 -14.72 -8.43
C PHE A 108 18.80 -14.51 -8.01
N ASN A 109 18.13 -15.56 -7.53
CA ASN A 109 16.76 -15.45 -7.01
C ASN A 109 16.69 -14.48 -5.82
N ARG A 110 17.64 -14.54 -4.88
CA ARG A 110 17.70 -13.61 -3.74
C ARG A 110 18.03 -12.18 -4.18
N PHE A 111 18.95 -12.01 -5.12
CA PHE A 111 19.34 -10.69 -5.63
C PHE A 111 18.23 -10.02 -6.44
N ALA A 112 17.53 -10.75 -7.31
CA ALA A 112 16.32 -10.24 -7.97
C ALA A 112 15.19 -9.98 -6.96
N GLY A 113 15.10 -10.78 -5.89
CA GLY A 113 14.23 -10.54 -4.75
C GLY A 113 14.47 -9.20 -4.05
N PHE A 114 15.73 -8.76 -3.92
CA PHE A 114 16.07 -7.43 -3.37
C PHE A 114 15.37 -6.30 -4.11
N PHE A 115 15.54 -6.23 -5.43
CA PHE A 115 14.96 -5.18 -6.26
C PHE A 115 13.43 -5.27 -6.31
N ALA A 116 12.88 -6.49 -6.37
CA ALA A 116 11.45 -6.69 -6.26
C ALA A 116 10.92 -6.22 -4.89
N GLY A 117 11.69 -6.40 -3.81
CA GLY A 117 11.46 -5.85 -2.47
C GLY A 117 11.37 -4.33 -2.47
N ILE A 118 12.33 -3.66 -3.11
CA ILE A 118 12.33 -2.20 -3.27
C ILE A 118 11.07 -1.74 -4.02
N ALA A 119 10.79 -2.33 -5.19
CA ALA A 119 9.61 -1.98 -5.98
C ALA A 119 8.31 -2.17 -5.18
N TYR A 120 8.24 -3.25 -4.40
CA TYR A 120 7.12 -3.51 -3.51
C TYR A 120 6.97 -2.45 -2.41
N GLY A 121 8.07 -2.10 -1.73
CA GLY A 121 8.07 -1.05 -0.71
C GLY A 121 7.66 0.30 -1.28
N MET A 122 8.14 0.65 -2.48
CA MET A 122 7.74 1.86 -3.21
C MET A 122 6.23 1.87 -3.51
N LEU A 123 5.64 0.74 -3.92
CA LEU A 123 4.20 0.64 -4.16
C LEU A 123 3.39 0.91 -2.87
N ILE A 124 3.82 0.35 -1.73
CA ILE A 124 3.14 0.58 -0.44
C ILE A 124 3.23 2.04 -0.02
N ILE A 125 4.40 2.67 -0.20
CA ILE A 125 4.57 4.10 0.08
C ILE A 125 3.72 4.95 -0.87
N ALA A 126 3.63 4.61 -2.15
CA ALA A 126 2.75 5.32 -3.09
C ALA A 126 1.28 5.28 -2.64
N VAL A 127 0.79 4.13 -2.16
CA VAL A 127 -0.55 4.03 -1.58
C VAL A 127 -0.67 4.90 -0.32
N ALA A 128 0.31 4.89 0.58
CA ALA A 128 0.29 5.71 1.78
C ALA A 128 0.29 7.22 1.47
N LEU A 129 1.10 7.65 0.50
CA LEU A 129 1.16 9.03 0.04
C LEU A 129 -0.13 9.47 -0.66
N LEU A 130 -0.79 8.56 -1.39
CA LEU A 130 -2.11 8.83 -1.96
C LEU A 130 -3.12 9.15 -0.85
N VAL A 131 -3.10 8.38 0.25
CA VAL A 131 -3.96 8.67 1.42
C VAL A 131 -3.63 10.03 2.02
N VAL A 132 -2.35 10.40 2.12
CA VAL A 132 -1.93 11.73 2.58
C VAL A 132 -2.46 12.83 1.65
N THR A 133 -2.37 12.66 0.33
CA THR A 133 -2.91 13.62 -0.65
C THR A 133 -4.41 13.79 -0.49
N LEU A 134 -5.14 12.68 -0.37
CA LEU A 134 -6.59 12.73 -0.17
C LEU A 134 -6.93 13.38 1.17
N ALA A 135 -6.11 13.22 2.20
CA ALA A 135 -6.34 13.78 3.54
C ALA A 135 -6.01 15.28 3.68
N VAL A 136 -5.41 15.94 2.67
CA VAL A 136 -5.00 17.36 2.70
C VAL A 136 -6.09 18.30 3.25
N PRO A 137 -7.37 18.20 2.88
CA PRO A 137 -8.39 19.13 3.39
C PRO A 137 -8.62 19.10 4.90
N TRP A 138 -8.19 18.03 5.58
CA TRP A 138 -8.42 17.81 7.02
C TRP A 138 -7.15 17.74 7.83
N LEU A 139 -6.05 17.32 7.21
CA LEU A 139 -4.74 17.20 7.85
C LEU A 139 -3.67 17.87 6.98
N PRO A 140 -3.78 19.20 6.71
CA PRO A 140 -2.86 19.90 5.83
C PRO A 140 -1.42 19.83 6.35
N GLU A 141 -1.24 19.76 7.67
CA GLU A 141 0.06 19.58 8.33
C GLU A 141 0.78 18.30 7.90
N ALA A 142 0.07 17.21 7.61
CA ALA A 142 0.69 15.97 7.16
C ALA A 142 1.22 16.08 5.73
N ALA A 143 0.46 16.73 4.84
CA ALA A 143 0.93 17.01 3.49
C ALA A 143 2.10 18.00 3.48
N GLN A 144 2.06 19.00 4.35
CA GLN A 144 3.17 19.94 4.53
C GLN A 144 4.42 19.25 5.09
N ALA A 145 4.28 18.40 6.10
CA ALA A 145 5.40 17.65 6.66
C ALA A 145 6.07 16.74 5.62
N VAL A 146 5.29 16.16 4.70
CA VAL A 146 5.79 15.34 3.59
C VAL A 146 6.43 16.20 2.49
N SER A 147 5.85 17.35 2.14
CA SER A 147 6.37 18.20 1.06
C SER A 147 7.68 18.90 1.41
N GLU A 148 7.96 19.10 2.71
CA GLU A 148 9.22 19.67 3.22
C GLU A 148 10.39 18.66 3.30
N THR A 149 10.17 17.40 2.92
CA THR A 149 11.21 16.36 2.86
C THR A 149 12.03 16.44 1.57
N ALA A 150 13.24 15.86 1.57
CA ALA A 150 14.11 15.86 0.41
C ALA A 150 13.79 14.70 -0.57
N LEU A 151 13.41 13.53 -0.05
CA LEU A 151 13.15 12.34 -0.86
C LEU A 151 11.66 12.03 -0.97
N LEU A 152 10.94 12.04 0.17
CA LEU A 152 9.53 11.68 0.20
C LEU A 152 8.65 12.61 -0.66
N SER A 153 9.00 13.90 -0.70
CA SER A 153 8.31 14.92 -1.48
C SER A 153 8.33 14.62 -2.98
N CYS A 154 9.44 14.06 -3.49
CA CYS A 154 9.57 13.66 -4.89
C CYS A 154 8.56 12.56 -5.25
N PHE A 155 8.41 11.56 -4.37
CA PHE A 155 7.43 10.48 -4.53
C PHE A 155 5.99 10.94 -4.31
N TYR A 156 5.78 11.90 -3.41
CA TYR A 156 4.47 12.48 -3.15
C TYR A 156 3.96 13.28 -4.35
N ASN A 157 4.81 14.14 -4.91
CA ASN A 157 4.47 15.00 -6.05
C ASN A 157 4.31 14.23 -7.36
N ASN A 158 5.02 13.11 -7.52
CA ASN A 158 4.97 12.26 -8.72
C ASN A 158 4.27 10.93 -8.45
N ASN A 159 3.32 10.88 -7.51
CA ASN A 159 2.67 9.64 -7.13
C ASN A 159 1.92 9.06 -8.35
N PRO A 160 2.36 7.90 -8.90
CA PRO A 160 1.80 7.37 -10.15
C PRO A 160 0.34 6.94 -9.99
N LEU A 161 -0.11 6.70 -8.76
CA LEU A 161 -1.50 6.33 -8.50
C LEU A 161 -2.48 7.48 -8.74
N LEU A 162 -2.02 8.75 -8.67
CA LEU A 162 -2.85 9.92 -8.99
C LEU A 162 -3.31 9.97 -10.46
N LEU A 163 -2.70 9.18 -11.36
CA LEU A 163 -3.16 9.10 -12.75
C LEU A 163 -4.42 8.22 -12.91
N VAL A 164 -4.76 7.45 -11.88
CA VAL A 164 -5.87 6.48 -11.89
C VAL A 164 -7.08 6.98 -11.07
N PHE A 165 -6.89 8.04 -10.28
CA PHE A 165 -7.92 8.67 -9.42
C PHE A 165 -8.14 10.12 -9.82
#